data_AF-A0A0D3H0P3-F1
#
_entry.id   AF-A0A0D3H0P3-F1
#
_cell.length_a   1.000
_cell.length_b   1.000
_cell.length_c   1.000
_cell.angle_alpha   90.00
_cell.angle_beta   90.00
_cell.angle_gamma   90.00
#
_symmetry.space_group_name_H-M   'P 1'
#
loop_
_entity.id
_entity.type
_entity.pdbx_description
1 polymer ?
#
loop_
_entity_poly.entity_id
_entity_poly.type
_entity_poly.pdbx_seq_one_letter_code
_entity_poly.pdbx_strand_id
1 'polypeptide(L)'
;MLAWKMGCEKQGYFTLDEWRSGLKALRADTINKLKKAFPELVQEVTRPSNFQDFYPYAFRYCLTEDKKKCIEIPVACELLNLVLGLQFRPQVDKLVNYLKINFPSLDNYDSDLAWPLILDNFVEWLRENKS
;
A
#
# COMPACT_ATOMS: atom_id res chain seq x y z
N MET A 1 -5.19 -4.19 5.15
CA MET A 1 -6.61 -3.89 5.43
C MET A 1 -6.99 -4.18 6.87
N LEU A 2 -6.78 -5.40 7.38
CA LEU A 2 -7.09 -5.70 8.80
C LEU A 2 -6.29 -4.82 9.77
N ALA A 3 -4.97 -4.73 9.59
CA ALA A 3 -4.10 -3.87 10.39
C ALA A 3 -4.59 -2.42 10.44
N TRP A 4 -5.03 -1.87 9.30
CA TRP A 4 -5.63 -0.53 9.23
C TRP A 4 -6.89 -0.40 10.08
N LYS A 5 -7.82 -1.37 9.97
CA LYS A 5 -9.06 -1.37 10.75
C LYS A 5 -8.80 -1.47 12.26
N MET A 6 -7.73 -2.17 12.63
CA MET A 6 -7.30 -2.33 14.02
C MET A 6 -6.45 -1.15 14.53
N GLY A 7 -6.06 -0.21 13.66
CA GLY A 7 -5.20 0.92 14.01
C GLY A 7 -3.76 0.52 14.32
N CYS A 8 -3.24 -0.55 13.69
CA CYS A 8 -1.97 -1.13 14.09
C CYS A 8 -0.78 -0.24 13.76
N GLU A 9 0.11 -0.06 14.71
CA GLU A 9 1.29 0.80 14.55
C GLU A 9 2.46 0.08 13.87
N LYS A 10 2.69 -1.21 14.20
CA LYS A 10 3.87 -1.95 13.77
C LYS A 10 3.56 -3.28 13.11
N GLN A 11 4.33 -3.59 12.06
CA GLN A 11 4.26 -4.87 11.37
C GLN A 11 4.77 -6.05 12.22
N GLY A 12 4.19 -7.22 11.96
CA GLY A 12 4.64 -8.50 12.51
C GLY A 12 3.94 -8.95 13.79
N TYR A 13 3.15 -8.08 14.43
CA TYR A 13 2.36 -8.44 15.60
C TYR A 13 1.12 -7.55 15.76
N PHE A 14 0.21 -7.97 16.63
CA PHE A 14 -0.92 -7.19 17.11
C PHE A 14 -0.82 -7.08 18.62
N THR A 15 -0.96 -5.87 19.16
CA THR A 15 -1.15 -5.70 20.60
C THR A 15 -2.54 -6.20 21.01
N LEU A 16 -2.70 -6.50 22.31
CA LEU A 16 -3.99 -6.95 22.83
C LEU A 16 -5.10 -5.91 22.62
N ASP A 17 -4.76 -4.63 22.74
CA ASP A 17 -5.71 -3.53 22.61
C ASP A 17 -6.10 -3.26 21.16
N GLU A 18 -5.16 -3.31 20.22
CA GLU A 18 -5.43 -3.28 18.77
C GLU A 18 -6.37 -4.43 18.37
N TRP A 19 -6.06 -5.65 18.83
CA TRP A 19 -6.85 -6.83 18.54
C TRP A 19 -8.28 -6.71 19.08
N ARG A 20 -8.44 -6.35 20.36
CA ARG A 20 -9.76 -6.20 21.00
C ARG A 20 -10.58 -5.08 20.37
N SER A 21 -9.98 -3.93 20.15
CA SER A 21 -10.64 -2.76 19.56
C SER A 21 -11.05 -3.05 18.12
N GLY A 22 -10.16 -3.68 17.36
CA GLY A 22 -10.40 -4.10 15.98
C GLY A 22 -11.55 -5.09 15.82
N LEU A 23 -11.56 -6.16 16.63
CA LEU A 23 -12.64 -7.15 16.60
C LEU A 23 -13.99 -6.55 17.03
N LYS A 24 -13.99 -5.63 18.00
CA LYS A 24 -15.18 -4.88 18.40
C LYS A 24 -15.67 -4.00 17.25
N ALA A 25 -14.78 -3.29 16.56
CA ALA A 25 -15.12 -2.46 15.40
C ALA A 25 -15.67 -3.28 14.22
N LEU A 26 -15.17 -4.51 14.04
CA LEU A 26 -15.66 -5.46 13.04
C LEU A 26 -16.89 -6.26 13.48
N ARG A 27 -17.36 -6.09 14.72
CA ARG A 27 -18.45 -6.89 15.33
C ARG A 27 -18.20 -8.40 15.22
N ALA A 28 -16.93 -8.80 15.32
CA ALA A 28 -16.46 -10.16 15.09
C ALA A 28 -15.83 -10.76 16.35
N ASP A 29 -16.66 -11.36 17.21
CA ASP A 29 -16.24 -12.02 18.46
C ASP A 29 -15.77 -13.48 18.27
N THR A 30 -15.82 -14.01 17.05
CA THR A 30 -15.40 -15.37 16.70
C THR A 30 -14.64 -15.36 15.39
N ILE A 31 -13.77 -16.36 15.18
CA ILE A 31 -13.03 -16.53 13.92
C ILE A 31 -13.97 -16.65 12.72
N ASN A 32 -15.14 -17.30 12.89
CA ASN A 32 -16.13 -17.42 11.81
C ASN A 32 -16.75 -16.06 11.44
N LYS A 33 -17.09 -15.22 12.42
CA LYS A 33 -17.57 -13.86 12.14
C LYS A 33 -16.47 -13.00 11.53
N LEU A 34 -15.22 -13.14 11.99
CA LEU A 34 -14.08 -12.42 11.42
C LEU A 34 -13.87 -12.78 9.94
N LYS A 35 -13.93 -14.08 9.60
CA LYS A 35 -13.84 -14.54 8.21
C LYS A 35 -14.94 -13.92 7.33
N LYS A 36 -16.16 -13.81 7.85
CA LYS A 36 -17.30 -13.19 7.16
C LYS A 36 -17.19 -11.66 7.05
N ALA A 37 -16.43 -11.01 7.92
CA ALA A 37 -16.23 -9.56 7.89
C ALA A 37 -15.18 -9.10 6.86
N PHE A 38 -14.31 -9.99 6.36
CA PHE A 38 -13.28 -9.60 5.39
C PHE A 38 -13.83 -9.02 4.08
N PRO A 39 -14.84 -9.62 3.41
CA PRO A 39 -15.41 -9.03 2.20
C PRO A 39 -15.97 -7.62 2.44
N GLU A 40 -16.65 -7.40 3.57
CA GLU A 40 -17.16 -6.08 3.95
C GLU A 40 -16.02 -5.08 4.19
N LEU A 41 -14.94 -5.52 4.83
CA LEU A 41 -13.75 -4.70 5.06
C LEU A 41 -13.06 -4.31 3.75
N VAL A 42 -12.98 -5.21 2.76
CA VAL A 42 -12.42 -4.89 1.43
C VAL A 42 -13.27 -3.81 0.75
N GLN A 43 -14.59 -3.94 0.82
CA GLN A 43 -15.51 -2.93 0.27
C GLN A 43 -15.40 -1.60 1.01
N GLU A 44 -15.26 -1.62 2.33
CA GLU A 44 -15.07 -0.43 3.15
C GLU A 44 -13.80 0.32 2.75
N VAL A 45 -12.66 -0.37 2.61
CA VAL A 45 -11.38 0.22 2.23
C VAL A 45 -11.39 0.77 0.81
N THR A 46 -12.15 0.14 -0.09
CA THR A 46 -12.27 0.53 -1.50
C THR A 46 -13.01 1.87 -1.69
N ARG A 47 -13.76 2.35 -0.68
CA ARG A 47 -14.46 3.64 -0.76
C ARG A 47 -13.43 4.78 -0.87
N PRO A 48 -13.62 5.77 -1.77
CA PRO A 48 -12.63 6.82 -2.00
C PRO A 48 -12.16 7.55 -0.73
N SER A 49 -13.08 7.88 0.18
CA SER A 49 -12.75 8.56 1.45
C SER A 49 -11.87 7.71 2.37
N ASN A 50 -12.14 6.42 2.45
CA ASN A 50 -11.39 5.50 3.30
C ASN A 50 -10.07 5.12 2.63
N PHE A 51 -10.05 5.03 1.31
CA PHE A 51 -8.85 4.75 0.56
C PHE A 51 -7.80 5.87 0.72
N GLN A 52 -8.25 7.13 0.74
CA GLN A 52 -7.38 8.29 1.01
C GLN A 52 -6.70 8.25 2.38
N ASP A 53 -7.31 7.61 3.37
CA ASP A 53 -6.71 7.38 4.69
C ASP A 53 -5.87 6.09 4.72
N PHE A 54 -6.38 5.03 4.10
CA PHE A 54 -5.76 3.70 4.06
C PHE A 54 -4.43 3.69 3.30
N TYR A 55 -4.33 4.36 2.16
CA TYR A 55 -3.13 4.32 1.32
C TYR A 55 -1.89 4.91 2.04
N PRO A 56 -1.95 6.12 2.63
CA PRO A 56 -0.87 6.64 3.46
C PRO A 56 -0.59 5.80 4.71
N TYR A 57 -1.63 5.20 5.31
CA TYR A 57 -1.43 4.24 6.40
C TYR A 57 -0.60 3.05 5.95
N ALA A 58 -0.93 2.43 4.81
CA ALA A 58 -0.26 1.23 4.33
C ALA A 58 1.23 1.49 4.00
N PHE A 59 1.54 2.68 3.46
CA PHE A 59 2.93 3.13 3.29
C PHE A 59 3.66 3.26 4.62
N ARG A 60 3.08 3.99 5.58
CA ARG A 60 3.67 4.17 6.93
C ARG A 60 3.87 2.85 7.64
N TYR A 61 2.92 1.94 7.51
CA TYR A 61 2.98 0.61 8.10
C TYR A 61 4.15 -0.22 7.55
N CYS A 62 4.56 0.01 6.29
CA CYS A 62 5.74 -0.61 5.69
C CYS A 62 7.08 0.04 6.07
N LEU A 63 7.08 1.17 6.79
CA LEU A 63 8.30 1.76 7.32
C LEU A 63 8.73 0.96 8.56
N THR A 64 9.78 0.17 8.42
CA THR A 64 10.28 -0.73 9.48
C THR A 64 11.11 -0.02 10.54
N GLU A 65 11.51 1.24 10.32
CA GLU A 65 12.37 2.04 11.21
C GLU A 65 11.95 3.52 11.24
N ASP A 66 11.88 4.11 12.44
CA ASP A 66 11.45 5.51 12.70
C ASP A 66 12.26 6.58 11.96
N LYS A 67 13.45 6.22 11.43
CA LYS A 67 14.34 7.15 10.73
C LYS A 67 14.26 7.06 9.21
N LYS A 68 13.64 6.01 8.64
CA LYS A 68 13.54 5.84 7.19
C LYS A 68 12.31 6.58 6.66
N LYS A 69 12.55 7.46 5.68
CA LYS A 69 11.48 8.20 4.98
C LYS A 69 11.00 7.50 3.70
N CYS A 70 11.67 6.41 3.31
CA CYS A 70 11.41 5.67 2.08
C CYS A 70 11.33 4.17 2.39
N ILE A 71 10.56 3.44 1.58
CA ILE A 71 10.54 1.98 1.57
C ILE A 71 11.43 1.46 0.43
N GLU A 72 11.98 0.26 0.59
CA GLU A 72 12.76 -0.40 -0.46
C GLU A 72 11.87 -0.78 -1.65
N ILE A 73 12.43 -0.82 -2.86
CA ILE A 73 11.69 -1.14 -4.09
C ILE A 73 10.95 -2.48 -4.03
N PRO A 74 11.53 -3.58 -3.50
CA PRO A 74 10.79 -4.83 -3.33
C PRO A 74 9.55 -4.64 -2.45
N VAL A 75 9.66 -3.89 -1.35
CA VAL A 75 8.53 -3.60 -0.44
C VAL A 75 7.49 -2.71 -1.13
N ALA A 76 7.92 -1.70 -1.88
CA ALA A 76 7.03 -0.85 -2.66
C ALA A 76 6.23 -1.64 -3.69
N CYS A 77 6.87 -2.57 -4.40
CA CYS A 77 6.21 -3.43 -5.38
C CYS A 77 5.11 -4.29 -4.74
N GLU A 78 5.40 -4.92 -3.59
CA GLU A 78 4.41 -5.71 -2.86
C GLU A 78 3.26 -4.85 -2.31
N LEU A 79 3.57 -3.66 -1.80
CA LEU A 79 2.56 -2.71 -1.33
C LEU A 79 1.62 -2.27 -2.47
N LEU A 80 2.18 -1.92 -3.64
CA LEU A 80 1.39 -1.54 -4.81
C LEU A 80 0.48 -2.68 -5.27
N ASN A 81 1.01 -3.91 -5.34
CA ASN A 81 0.22 -5.10 -5.65
C ASN A 81 -0.93 -5.32 -4.65
N LEU A 82 -0.65 -5.18 -3.36
CA LEU A 82 -1.63 -5.41 -2.30
C LEU A 82 -2.75 -4.35 -2.29
N VAL A 83 -2.38 -3.08 -2.45
CA VAL A 83 -3.29 -1.95 -2.22
C VAL A 83 -4.02 -1.53 -3.50
N LEU A 84 -3.34 -1.54 -4.64
CA LEU A 84 -3.88 -1.07 -5.92
C LEU A 84 -4.19 -2.21 -6.88
N GLY A 85 -3.60 -3.39 -6.69
CA GLY A 85 -3.72 -4.51 -7.62
C GLY A 85 -5.13 -5.08 -7.78
N LEU A 86 -6.04 -4.83 -6.83
CA LEU A 86 -7.44 -5.22 -6.96
C LEU A 86 -8.22 -4.34 -7.96
N GLN A 87 -7.86 -3.07 -8.09
CA GLN A 87 -8.60 -2.11 -8.93
C GLN A 87 -7.88 -1.77 -10.24
N PHE A 88 -6.54 -1.71 -10.21
CA PHE A 88 -5.72 -1.16 -11.28
C PHE A 88 -4.68 -2.17 -11.78
N ARG A 89 -5.04 -3.46 -11.82
CA ARG A 89 -4.10 -4.55 -12.07
C ARG A 89 -3.19 -4.32 -13.29
N PRO A 90 -3.70 -3.97 -14.48
CA PRO A 90 -2.85 -3.77 -15.66
C PRO A 90 -1.84 -2.63 -15.51
N GLN A 91 -2.20 -1.56 -14.79
CA GLN A 91 -1.34 -0.41 -14.54
C GLN A 91 -0.29 -0.74 -13.46
N VAL A 92 -0.72 -1.43 -12.40
CA VAL A 92 0.15 -1.87 -11.30
C VAL A 92 1.21 -2.84 -11.82
N ASP A 93 0.83 -3.83 -12.63
CA ASP A 93 1.78 -4.80 -13.18
C ASP A 93 2.87 -4.11 -14.02
N LYS A 94 2.49 -3.12 -14.84
CA LYS A 94 3.44 -2.33 -15.63
C LYS A 94 4.36 -1.48 -14.76
N LEU A 95 3.81 -0.80 -13.76
CA LEU A 95 4.59 0.04 -12.85
C LEU A 95 5.55 -0.81 -12.02
N VAL A 96 5.10 -1.92 -11.46
CA VAL A 96 5.94 -2.87 -10.71
C VAL A 96 7.07 -3.42 -11.60
N ASN A 97 6.77 -3.75 -12.86
CA ASN A 97 7.79 -4.20 -13.80
C ASN A 97 8.83 -3.11 -14.07
N TYR A 98 8.38 -1.87 -14.31
CA TYR A 98 9.26 -0.71 -14.49
C TYR A 98 10.17 -0.49 -13.27
N LEU A 99 9.60 -0.50 -12.06
CA LEU A 99 10.35 -0.33 -10.82
C LEU A 99 11.39 -1.45 -10.60
N LYS A 100 11.13 -2.67 -11.05
CA LYS A 100 12.08 -3.79 -10.93
C LYS A 100 13.25 -3.71 -11.91
N ILE A 101 13.01 -3.20 -13.13
CA ILE A 101 14.00 -3.23 -14.22
C ILE A 101 14.81 -1.93 -14.27
N ASN A 102 14.15 -0.78 -14.08
CA ASN A 102 14.68 0.52 -14.48
C ASN A 102 14.77 1.55 -13.36
N PHE A 103 14.57 1.18 -12.09
CA PHE A 103 14.61 2.16 -11.02
C PHE A 103 16.00 2.83 -10.96
N PRO A 104 16.13 4.10 -11.35
CA PRO A 104 17.39 4.80 -11.18
C PRO A 104 17.61 5.03 -9.69
N SER A 105 18.86 5.17 -9.25
CA SER A 105 19.10 5.65 -7.90
C SER A 105 18.37 7.00 -7.72
N LEU A 106 17.79 7.22 -6.53
CA LEU A 106 17.08 8.46 -6.19
C LEU A 106 18.02 9.67 -6.06
N ASP A 107 19.27 9.54 -6.49
CA ASP A 107 20.32 10.56 -6.33
C ASP A 107 19.97 11.86 -7.06
N ASN A 108 19.09 11.79 -8.07
CA ASN A 108 18.59 12.93 -8.83
C ASN A 108 17.15 13.35 -8.43
N TYR A 109 16.59 12.84 -7.33
CA TYR A 109 15.26 13.22 -6.87
C TYR A 109 15.23 14.66 -6.37
N ASP A 110 14.56 15.54 -7.11
CA ASP A 110 14.27 16.92 -6.71
C ASP A 110 12.88 17.00 -6.08
N SER A 111 12.81 17.41 -4.82
CA SER A 111 11.56 17.57 -4.08
C SER A 111 10.71 18.76 -4.52
N ASP A 112 11.27 19.66 -5.33
CA ASP A 112 10.61 20.89 -5.78
C ASP A 112 9.93 20.72 -7.16
N LEU A 113 10.08 19.57 -7.83
CA LEU A 113 9.37 19.23 -9.06
C LEU A 113 7.94 18.75 -8.78
N ALA A 114 6.99 19.15 -9.64
CA ALA A 114 5.55 18.92 -9.46
C ALA A 114 5.13 17.43 -9.48
N TRP A 115 5.94 16.57 -10.12
CA TRP A 115 5.80 15.12 -10.06
C TRP A 115 7.19 14.51 -9.86
N PRO A 116 7.33 13.38 -9.14
CA PRO A 116 8.59 12.67 -9.05
C PRO A 116 9.07 12.29 -10.46
N LEU A 117 10.35 12.54 -10.80
CA LEU A 117 10.98 12.12 -12.08
C LEU A 117 10.70 10.65 -12.45
N ILE A 118 10.46 9.81 -11.44
CA ILE A 118 10.06 8.41 -11.59
C ILE A 118 8.80 8.25 -12.46
N LEU A 119 7.80 9.13 -12.30
CA LEU A 119 6.56 9.03 -13.06
C LEU A 119 6.75 9.43 -14.53
N ASP A 120 7.56 10.45 -14.79
CA ASP A 120 7.89 10.86 -16.15
C ASP A 120 8.69 9.76 -16.86
N ASN A 121 9.74 9.24 -16.22
CA ASN A 121 10.54 8.13 -16.73
C ASN A 121 9.68 6.86 -16.96
N PHE A 122 8.70 6.60 -16.10
CA PHE A 122 7.76 5.49 -16.28
C PHE A 122 6.89 5.68 -17.53
N VAL A 123 6.39 6.90 -17.77
CA VAL A 123 5.59 7.22 -18.96
C VAL A 123 6.42 7.09 -20.24
N GLU A 124 7.67 7.51 -20.21
CA GLU A 124 8.61 7.32 -21.33
C GLU A 124 8.86 5.83 -21.62
N TRP A 125 9.21 5.05 -20.59
CA TRP A 125 9.37 3.60 -20.71
C TRP A 125 8.11 2.91 -21.28
N LEU A 126 6.92 3.35 -20.88
CA LEU A 126 5.66 2.85 -21.43
C LEU A 126 5.47 3.16 -22.93
N ARG A 127 6.02 4.26 -23.43
CA ARG A 127 5.94 4.61 -24.86
C ARG A 127 6.89 3.74 -25.69
N GLU A 128 8.09 3.48 -25.17
CA GLU A 128 9.11 2.65 -25.83
C GLU A 128 8.68 1.19 -25.94
N ASN A 129 8.08 0.63 -24.88
CA ASN A 129 7.66 -0.78 -24.82
C ASN A 129 6.27 -1.05 -25.43
N LYS A 130 5.67 -0.06 -26.11
CA LYS A 130 4.41 -0.22 -26.86
C LYS A 130 4.62 -0.53 -28.35
N SER A 131 5.87 -0.63 -28.81
CA SER A 131 6.22 -0.94 -30.20
C SER A 131 6.39 -2.43 -30.48
#